data_AF-A0AAW4GJG2-F1
#
_entry.id   AF-A0AAW4GJG2-F1
#
_cell.length_a   1.000
_cell.length_b   1.000
_cell.length_c   1.000
_cell.angle_alpha   90.00
_cell.angle_beta   90.00
_cell.angle_gamma   90.00
#
_symmetry.space_group_name_H-M   'P 1'
#
loop_
_entity.id
_entity.type
_entity.pdbx_description
1 polymer ?
#
loop_
_entity_poly.entity_id
_entity_poly.type
_entity_poly.pdbx_seq_one_letter_code
_entity_poly.pdbx_strand_id
1 'polypeptide(L)'
;MEQAHEDAEVTSPDASAGSGRFHTTGNIKKLVWVRSAGHCELCGQDLTCDFRVSQEMAWGEVAHIMPASPKGPRADPSHGAQEAADLTNDTNNLMLLCPGCHDRVDRDADGYPTSDLTELHQAFQERIRLAASVPDAGRAIGLIVQGSNFVTNADISKRDLAMAMSAEGLSAFGDIIKITLKSPGADGRDQRYWANIKDEVRHHLERQLERRGGRYGDQPALAVVGLADIPALIMLGQTIGDRSNRVMFSKSRDYGLRWPDPSAAPPEYQLHIPDDGAEPVALVVSISAKIPERDVLLVVPNARIATLTIEDPRYSIVSNRGAISAFRDALQILMSHLEASSPEPIHLFIAAPAAFCVELGALMTTEHQHPYVVYDREKTQDGRFVEAFTITPGDRA
;
A
#
# COMPACT_ATOMS: atom_id res chain seq x y z
N MET A 1 72.10 -2.90 -5.56
CA MET A 1 72.87 -3.56 -4.48
C MET A 1 72.23 -3.12 -3.18
N GLU A 2 71.67 -3.96 -2.33
CA GLU A 2 71.64 -5.42 -2.30
C GLU A 2 70.41 -5.83 -1.49
N GLN A 3 69.87 -7.00 -1.84
CA GLN A 3 68.68 -7.63 -1.29
C GLN A 3 68.85 -7.98 0.19
N ALA A 4 67.76 -7.90 0.95
CA ALA A 4 67.53 -8.76 2.11
C ALA A 4 66.27 -9.58 1.84
N HIS A 5 66.51 -10.87 1.60
CA HIS A 5 65.53 -11.94 1.69
C HIS A 5 64.94 -11.96 3.11
N GLU A 6 63.63 -12.06 3.21
CA GLU A 6 62.99 -12.59 4.41
C GLU A 6 61.88 -13.54 3.97
N ASP A 7 62.03 -14.78 4.39
CA ASP A 7 61.33 -15.96 3.91
C ASP A 7 59.84 -15.91 4.29
N ALA A 8 58.99 -16.09 3.28
CA ALA A 8 57.56 -16.33 3.47
C ALA A 8 57.35 -17.76 4.00
N GLU A 9 57.18 -17.88 5.31
CA GLU A 9 56.80 -19.11 5.99
C GLU A 9 55.38 -19.53 5.55
N VAL A 10 55.33 -20.53 4.66
CA VAL A 10 54.10 -21.20 4.25
C VAL A 10 53.58 -22.01 5.43
N THR A 11 52.68 -21.41 6.21
CA THR A 11 51.94 -22.12 7.25
C THR A 11 50.88 -23.01 6.58
N SER A 12 51.14 -24.31 6.65
CA SER A 12 50.19 -25.36 6.26
C SER A 12 49.01 -25.39 7.25
N PRO A 13 47.77 -25.65 6.82
CA PRO A 13 46.64 -25.69 7.75
C PRO A 13 46.72 -26.93 8.63
N ASP A 14 46.65 -26.69 9.94
CA ASP A 14 46.55 -27.70 11.00
C ASP A 14 45.31 -28.58 10.77
N ALA A 15 45.55 -29.80 10.30
CA ALA A 15 44.54 -30.85 10.22
C ALA A 15 44.28 -31.41 11.62
N SER A 16 43.47 -30.71 12.41
CA SER A 16 42.90 -31.27 13.63
C SER A 16 41.73 -32.20 13.28
N ALA A 17 41.93 -33.49 13.52
CA ALA A 17 40.89 -34.51 13.45
C ALA A 17 39.84 -34.25 14.55
N GLY A 18 38.67 -33.71 14.18
CA GLY A 18 37.60 -33.42 15.14
C GLY A 18 36.27 -33.06 14.47
N SER A 19 35.39 -34.06 14.33
CA SER A 19 34.05 -34.00 13.72
C SER A 19 34.05 -33.65 12.22
N GLY A 20 33.48 -34.53 11.38
CA GLY A 20 33.33 -34.28 9.94
C GLY A 20 32.30 -33.20 9.60
N ARG A 21 32.37 -32.03 10.25
CA ARG A 21 31.58 -30.83 10.00
C ARG A 21 32.48 -29.78 9.40
N PHE A 22 32.18 -29.42 8.16
CA PHE A 22 32.79 -28.26 7.54
C PHE A 22 32.14 -26.99 8.10
N HIS A 23 32.93 -25.95 8.35
CA HIS A 23 32.46 -24.69 8.91
C HIS A 23 32.50 -23.58 7.86
N THR A 24 31.38 -22.87 7.70
CA THR A 24 31.30 -21.66 6.88
C THR A 24 32.26 -20.60 7.41
N THR A 25 33.05 -20.02 6.53
CA THR A 25 34.05 -19.00 6.86
C THR A 25 33.39 -17.69 7.35
N GLY A 26 34.12 -16.90 8.14
CA GLY A 26 33.60 -15.63 8.69
C GLY A 26 33.18 -14.62 7.62
N ASN A 27 33.88 -14.55 6.48
CA ASN A 27 33.53 -13.65 5.38
C ASN A 27 32.22 -14.07 4.70
N ILE A 28 31.99 -15.37 4.50
CA ILE A 28 30.73 -15.86 3.92
C ILE A 28 29.58 -15.65 4.89
N LYS A 29 29.77 -15.86 6.20
CA LYS A 29 28.75 -15.54 7.19
C LYS A 29 28.34 -14.07 7.14
N LYS A 30 29.29 -13.15 7.04
CA LYS A 30 29.00 -11.72 6.86
C LYS A 30 28.20 -11.46 5.58
N LEU A 31 28.55 -12.13 4.48
CA LEU A 31 27.84 -11.98 3.22
C LEU A 31 26.39 -12.45 3.30
N VAL A 32 26.12 -13.59 3.95
CA VAL A 32 24.76 -14.09 4.21
C VAL A 32 23.96 -13.11 5.06
N TRP A 33 24.58 -12.55 6.11
CA TRP A 33 23.96 -11.51 6.94
C TRP A 33 23.57 -10.26 6.15
N VAL A 34 24.49 -9.74 5.32
CA VAL A 34 24.27 -8.55 4.49
C VAL A 34 23.17 -8.80 3.46
N ARG A 35 23.23 -9.94 2.77
CA ARG A 35 22.26 -10.34 1.75
C ARG A 35 20.85 -10.51 2.31
N SER A 36 20.75 -10.93 3.57
CA SER A 36 19.47 -11.09 4.26
C SER A 36 18.99 -9.81 4.95
N ALA A 37 19.70 -8.69 4.77
CA ALA A 37 19.46 -7.42 5.46
C ALA A 37 19.32 -7.59 6.99
N GLY A 38 20.01 -8.57 7.58
CA GLY A 38 19.91 -8.88 9.01
C GLY A 38 18.56 -9.44 9.48
N HIS A 39 17.70 -9.91 8.59
CA HIS A 39 16.39 -10.47 8.93
C HIS A 39 16.36 -11.99 8.78
N CYS A 40 15.62 -12.67 9.66
CA CYS A 40 15.39 -14.12 9.55
C CYS A 40 14.62 -14.43 8.25
N GLU A 41 15.14 -15.35 7.45
CA GLU A 41 14.57 -15.66 6.14
C GLU A 41 13.20 -16.38 6.23
N LEU A 42 12.91 -17.05 7.35
CA LEU A 42 11.66 -17.78 7.55
C LEU A 42 10.55 -16.95 8.22
N CYS A 43 10.89 -16.14 9.23
CA CYS A 43 9.88 -15.37 9.98
C CYS A 43 9.95 -13.86 9.77
N GLY A 44 10.99 -13.35 9.10
CA GLY A 44 11.18 -11.92 8.85
C GLY A 44 11.49 -11.10 10.11
N GLN A 45 11.86 -11.73 11.22
CA GLN A 45 12.28 -11.03 12.44
C GLN A 45 13.60 -10.29 12.19
N ASP A 46 13.69 -9.03 12.63
CA ASP A 46 14.95 -8.28 12.68
C ASP A 46 15.90 -8.92 13.70
N LEU A 47 17.08 -9.33 13.24
CA LEU A 47 18.11 -10.00 14.03
C LEU A 47 19.27 -9.08 14.41
N THR A 48 19.16 -7.79 14.09
CA THR A 48 20.15 -6.74 14.40
C THR A 48 19.83 -5.98 15.69
N CYS A 49 18.65 -6.22 16.27
CA CYS A 49 18.18 -5.59 17.49
C CYS A 49 17.38 -6.58 18.34
N ASP A 50 17.53 -6.50 19.67
CA ASP A 50 16.63 -7.19 20.59
C ASP A 50 15.35 -6.36 20.78
N PHE A 51 14.20 -6.92 20.43
CA PHE A 51 12.93 -6.21 20.47
C PHE A 51 12.44 -5.84 21.90
N ARG A 52 12.94 -6.51 22.94
CA ARG A 52 12.52 -6.29 24.33
C ARG A 52 13.26 -5.15 24.98
N VAL A 53 14.55 -5.02 24.66
CA VAL A 53 15.44 -4.02 25.28
C VAL A 53 15.90 -2.93 24.30
N SER A 54 15.53 -3.04 23.01
CA SER A 54 15.93 -2.14 21.94
C SER A 54 17.45 -1.94 21.85
N GLN A 55 18.21 -3.02 22.10
CA GLN A 55 19.66 -3.02 22.06
C GLN A 55 20.16 -3.65 20.77
N GLU A 56 21.12 -3.00 20.12
CA GLU A 56 21.81 -3.57 18.96
C GLU A 56 22.50 -4.89 19.31
N MET A 57 22.21 -5.93 18.55
CA MET A 57 22.74 -7.27 18.76
C MET A 57 22.63 -8.09 17.48
N ALA A 58 23.64 -8.88 17.14
CA ALA A 58 23.57 -9.85 16.04
C ALA A 58 23.31 -11.26 16.60
N TRP A 59 22.03 -11.66 16.68
CA TRP A 59 21.61 -12.93 17.32
C TRP A 59 21.11 -14.00 16.35
N GLY A 60 21.30 -13.77 15.05
CA GLY A 60 21.00 -14.74 14.00
C GLY A 60 22.09 -15.80 13.81
N GLU A 61 21.69 -16.93 13.26
CA GLU A 61 22.52 -18.07 12.96
C GLU A 61 22.54 -18.33 11.45
N VAL A 62 23.73 -18.60 10.90
CA VAL A 62 23.89 -19.01 9.50
C VAL A 62 23.74 -20.52 9.44
N ALA A 63 22.62 -20.96 8.87
CA ALA A 63 22.21 -22.34 8.76
C ALA A 63 22.44 -22.87 7.36
N HIS A 64 22.76 -24.16 7.24
CA HIS A 64 22.86 -24.82 5.95
C HIS A 64 21.50 -25.37 5.52
N ILE A 65 21.12 -25.14 4.26
CA ILE A 65 19.95 -25.74 3.64
C ILE A 65 20.22 -27.25 3.47
N MET A 66 21.21 -27.58 2.63
CA MET A 66 21.81 -28.92 2.58
C MET A 66 22.97 -29.00 3.57
N PRO A 67 22.99 -30.01 4.46
CA PRO A 67 23.92 -30.05 5.57
C PRO A 67 25.37 -30.18 5.11
N ALA A 68 26.27 -29.45 5.79
CA ALA A 68 27.72 -29.55 5.61
C ALA A 68 28.35 -30.85 6.18
N SER A 69 27.55 -31.90 6.35
CA SER A 69 28.01 -33.20 6.82
C SER A 69 27.07 -34.31 6.32
N PRO A 70 27.60 -35.48 5.93
CA PRO A 70 26.79 -36.64 5.53
C PRO A 70 25.87 -37.20 6.64
N LYS A 71 25.97 -36.68 7.87
CA LYS A 71 25.14 -37.06 9.03
C LYS A 71 24.17 -35.96 9.48
N GLY A 72 24.00 -34.91 8.69
CA GLY A 72 23.06 -33.84 9.01
C GLY A 72 21.59 -34.26 8.87
N PRO A 73 20.64 -33.48 9.44
CA PRO A 73 19.22 -33.83 9.47
C PRO A 73 18.61 -34.08 8.07
N ARG A 74 19.14 -33.42 7.05
CA ARG A 74 18.70 -33.48 5.64
C ARG A 74 19.76 -34.08 4.70
N ALA A 75 20.66 -34.93 5.21
CA ALA A 75 21.76 -35.45 4.41
C ALA A 75 21.25 -36.43 3.34
N ASP A 76 21.64 -36.20 2.10
CA ASP A 76 21.38 -37.12 0.98
C ASP A 76 22.44 -38.25 0.99
N PRO A 77 22.06 -39.53 0.80
CA PRO A 77 23.02 -40.64 0.67
C PRO A 77 24.04 -40.48 -0.46
N SER A 78 23.73 -39.68 -1.48
CA SER A 78 24.62 -39.35 -2.60
C SER A 78 25.59 -38.19 -2.28
N HIS A 79 25.38 -37.44 -1.19
CA HIS A 79 26.21 -36.32 -0.79
C HIS A 79 27.59 -36.79 -0.28
N GLY A 80 28.58 -36.68 -1.15
CA GLY A 80 29.97 -36.99 -0.82
C GLY A 80 30.61 -35.92 0.08
N ALA A 81 31.76 -36.26 0.67
CA ALA A 81 32.54 -35.30 1.47
C ALA A 81 33.00 -34.06 0.67
N GLN A 82 33.21 -34.22 -0.65
CA GLN A 82 33.61 -33.13 -1.54
C GLN A 82 32.46 -32.15 -1.79
N GLU A 83 31.27 -32.64 -2.14
CA GLU A 83 30.08 -31.79 -2.32
C GLU A 83 29.70 -31.06 -1.03
N ALA A 84 29.78 -31.74 0.12
CA ALA A 84 29.58 -31.10 1.41
C ALA A 84 30.59 -29.97 1.67
N ALA A 85 31.85 -30.13 1.27
CA ALA A 85 32.86 -29.07 1.38
C ALA A 85 32.57 -27.89 0.43
N ASP A 86 32.16 -28.17 -0.81
CA ASP A 86 31.84 -27.15 -1.81
C ASP A 86 30.62 -26.31 -1.40
N LEU A 87 29.61 -26.95 -0.80
CA LEU A 87 28.37 -26.31 -0.35
C LEU A 87 28.48 -25.57 0.99
N THR A 88 29.54 -25.79 1.75
CA THR A 88 29.72 -25.18 3.09
C THR A 88 29.86 -23.65 3.03
N ASN A 89 30.45 -23.16 1.94
CA ASN A 89 30.67 -21.74 1.70
C ASN A 89 29.81 -21.19 0.54
N ASP A 90 28.95 -22.03 -0.05
CA ASP A 90 28.01 -21.57 -1.06
C ASP A 90 26.88 -20.77 -0.38
N THR A 91 26.85 -19.47 -0.66
CA THR A 91 25.80 -18.58 -0.17
C THR A 91 24.39 -18.98 -0.59
N ASN A 92 24.21 -19.71 -1.69
CA ASN A 92 22.90 -20.21 -2.12
C ASN A 92 22.41 -21.39 -1.28
N ASN A 93 23.32 -22.01 -0.53
CA ASN A 93 23.04 -23.11 0.40
C ASN A 93 22.99 -22.64 1.87
N LEU A 94 23.08 -21.33 2.11
CA LEU A 94 23.17 -20.77 3.45
C LEU A 94 22.05 -19.77 3.69
N MET A 95 21.29 -19.98 4.77
CA MET A 95 20.21 -19.08 5.19
C MET A 95 20.52 -18.41 6.52
N LEU A 96 20.08 -17.17 6.69
CA LEU A 96 20.07 -16.50 7.99
C LEU A 96 18.77 -16.81 8.74
N LEU A 97 18.88 -17.44 9.91
CA LEU A 97 17.73 -17.81 10.74
C LEU A 97 17.86 -17.23 12.16
N CYS A 98 16.72 -16.95 12.80
CA CYS A 98 16.71 -16.76 14.25
C CYS A 98 16.90 -18.13 14.94
N PRO A 99 17.42 -18.18 16.18
CA PRO A 99 17.63 -19.42 16.93
C PRO A 99 16.38 -20.31 17.01
N GLY A 100 15.18 -19.70 17.14
CA GLY A 100 13.93 -20.46 17.17
C GLY A 100 13.54 -21.08 15.83
N CYS A 101 13.83 -20.43 14.70
CA CYS A 101 13.59 -21.02 13.38
C CYS A 101 14.66 -22.05 13.03
N HIS A 102 15.92 -21.79 13.39
CA HIS A 102 17.02 -22.71 13.18
C HIS A 102 16.81 -24.04 13.93
N ASP A 103 16.47 -23.99 15.22
CA ASP A 103 16.18 -25.18 16.03
C ASP A 103 15.00 -26.00 15.46
N ARG A 104 13.96 -25.34 14.93
CA ARG A 104 12.83 -26.01 14.27
C ARG A 104 13.26 -26.77 13.02
N VAL A 105 14.02 -26.11 12.15
CA VAL A 105 14.51 -26.68 10.89
C VAL A 105 15.42 -27.88 11.15
N ASP A 106 16.25 -27.84 12.20
CA ASP A 106 17.15 -28.94 12.53
C ASP A 106 16.44 -30.15 13.16
N ARG A 107 15.32 -29.94 13.84
CA ARG A 107 14.55 -31.02 14.50
C ARG A 107 13.56 -31.73 13.59
N ASP A 108 13.05 -31.04 12.57
CA ASP A 108 11.97 -31.53 11.70
C ASP A 108 12.40 -31.50 10.22
N ALA A 109 13.25 -32.45 9.83
CA ALA A 109 13.76 -32.51 8.46
C ALA A 109 12.65 -32.78 7.42
N ASP A 110 11.62 -33.54 7.79
CA ASP A 110 10.50 -33.88 6.91
C ASP A 110 9.56 -32.67 6.71
N GLY A 111 9.36 -31.85 7.75
CA GLY A 111 8.59 -30.60 7.66
C GLY A 111 9.35 -29.43 7.03
N TYR A 112 10.67 -29.53 6.89
CA TYR A 112 11.55 -28.53 6.27
C TYR A 112 12.51 -29.18 5.26
N PRO A 113 11.99 -29.77 4.17
CA PRO A 113 12.86 -30.41 3.19
C PRO A 113 13.74 -29.39 2.46
N THR A 114 14.86 -29.87 1.92
CA THR A 114 15.85 -29.05 1.19
C THR A 114 15.21 -28.19 0.10
N SER A 115 14.30 -28.76 -0.70
CA SER A 115 13.62 -28.06 -1.80
C SER A 115 12.91 -26.80 -1.30
N ASP A 116 12.14 -26.92 -0.23
CA ASP A 116 11.30 -25.85 0.30
C ASP A 116 12.17 -24.74 0.90
N LEU A 117 13.23 -25.11 1.61
CA LEU A 117 14.20 -24.15 2.15
C LEU A 117 14.95 -23.40 1.03
N THR A 118 15.32 -24.09 -0.06
CA THR A 118 15.93 -23.45 -1.23
C THR A 118 14.98 -22.45 -1.89
N GLU A 119 13.71 -22.82 -2.09
CA GLU A 119 12.71 -21.90 -2.65
C GLU A 119 12.45 -20.70 -1.74
N LEU A 120 12.33 -20.92 -0.42
CA LEU A 120 12.16 -19.85 0.56
C LEU A 120 13.35 -18.91 0.62
N HIS A 121 14.57 -19.45 0.57
CA HIS A 121 15.81 -18.68 0.49
C HIS A 121 15.83 -17.79 -0.76
N GLN A 122 15.64 -18.39 -1.94
CA GLN A 122 15.64 -17.65 -3.21
C GLN A 122 14.56 -16.57 -3.24
N ALA A 123 13.35 -16.88 -2.79
CA ALA A 123 12.26 -15.92 -2.72
C ALA A 123 12.56 -14.77 -1.73
N PHE A 124 13.24 -15.06 -0.61
CA PHE A 124 13.66 -14.03 0.34
C PHE A 124 14.74 -13.13 -0.24
N GLN A 125 15.78 -13.72 -0.82
CA GLN A 125 16.89 -13.01 -1.44
C GLN A 125 16.41 -12.10 -2.57
N GLU A 126 15.49 -12.56 -3.42
CA GLU A 126 14.93 -11.73 -4.49
C GLU A 126 14.12 -10.56 -3.94
N ARG A 127 13.35 -10.73 -2.85
CA ARG A 127 12.64 -9.62 -2.20
C ARG A 127 13.59 -8.55 -1.68
N ILE A 128 14.67 -8.94 -1.00
CA ILE A 128 15.68 -7.98 -0.52
C ILE A 128 16.38 -7.31 -1.70
N ARG A 129 16.77 -8.08 -2.72
CA ARG A 129 17.43 -7.55 -3.92
C ARG A 129 16.54 -6.52 -4.62
N LEU A 130 15.27 -6.82 -4.83
CA LEU A 130 14.30 -5.88 -5.41
C LEU A 130 14.17 -4.62 -4.55
N ALA A 131 13.98 -4.76 -3.24
CA ALA A 131 13.88 -3.60 -2.33
C ALA A 131 15.15 -2.73 -2.35
N ALA A 132 16.34 -3.33 -2.45
CA ALA A 132 17.62 -2.63 -2.44
C ALA A 132 18.07 -2.10 -3.82
N SER A 133 17.53 -2.64 -4.92
CA SER A 133 17.98 -2.33 -6.29
C SER A 133 17.05 -1.36 -7.04
N VAL A 134 16.09 -0.74 -6.36
CA VAL A 134 15.28 0.36 -6.90
C VAL A 134 15.70 1.68 -6.23
N PRO A 135 16.92 2.20 -6.52
CA PRO A 135 17.44 3.43 -5.91
C PRO A 135 16.63 4.68 -6.26
N ASP A 136 15.92 4.67 -7.39
CA ASP A 136 15.06 5.76 -7.86
C ASP A 136 13.58 5.55 -7.51
N ALA A 137 13.27 4.71 -6.51
CA ALA A 137 11.90 4.53 -6.06
C ALA A 137 11.30 5.88 -5.66
N GLY A 138 10.17 6.25 -6.27
CA GLY A 138 9.49 7.50 -5.97
C GLY A 138 9.20 7.59 -4.47
N ARG A 139 9.64 8.67 -3.82
CA ARG A 139 9.37 8.85 -2.39
C ARG A 139 7.96 9.36 -2.23
N ALA A 140 7.18 8.65 -1.41
CA ALA A 140 5.81 9.06 -1.11
C ALA A 140 5.52 8.99 0.39
N ILE A 141 4.78 9.98 0.90
CA ILE A 141 4.20 9.92 2.23
C ILE A 141 3.01 8.96 2.15
N GLY A 142 3.07 7.84 2.87
CA GLY A 142 1.95 6.91 2.98
C GLY A 142 0.85 7.48 3.88
N LEU A 143 -0.39 7.40 3.40
CA LEU A 143 -1.59 7.87 4.09
C LEU A 143 -2.69 6.80 4.03
N ILE A 144 -3.12 6.35 5.19
CA ILE A 144 -4.25 5.45 5.40
C ILE A 144 -5.35 6.26 6.08
N VAL A 145 -6.54 6.31 5.49
CA VAL A 145 -7.74 6.89 6.13
C VAL A 145 -8.81 5.81 6.22
N GLN A 146 -9.25 5.49 7.43
CA GLN A 146 -10.17 4.39 7.67
C GLN A 146 -11.29 4.81 8.63
N GLY A 147 -12.54 4.46 8.33
CA GLY A 147 -13.64 4.62 9.28
C GLY A 147 -13.66 3.52 10.33
N SER A 148 -14.11 3.83 11.56
CA SER A 148 -14.35 2.81 12.59
C SER A 148 -15.65 2.02 12.40
N ASN A 149 -16.44 2.36 11.38
CA ASN A 149 -17.73 1.71 11.05
C ASN A 149 -17.57 0.32 10.40
N PHE A 150 -16.36 -0.07 10.02
CA PHE A 150 -16.10 -1.32 9.32
C PHE A 150 -15.68 -2.41 10.32
N VAL A 151 -16.30 -3.59 10.21
CA VAL A 151 -16.00 -4.79 11.02
C VAL A 151 -14.48 -5.08 11.01
N THR A 152 -13.94 -5.60 12.11
CA THR A 152 -12.51 -5.86 12.39
C THR A 152 -11.66 -6.42 11.26
N ASN A 153 -12.22 -7.17 10.30
CA ASN A 153 -11.50 -7.69 9.12
C ASN A 153 -11.15 -6.64 8.06
N ALA A 154 -11.56 -5.38 8.25
CA ALA A 154 -11.35 -4.29 7.31
C ALA A 154 -10.07 -3.48 7.56
N ASP A 155 -9.31 -3.76 8.63
CA ASP A 155 -8.14 -2.94 8.97
C ASP A 155 -7.06 -2.96 7.87
N ILE A 156 -6.53 -1.78 7.55
CA ILE A 156 -5.37 -1.62 6.67
C ILE A 156 -4.15 -1.35 7.54
N SER A 157 -3.20 -2.28 7.56
CA SER A 157 -1.97 -2.08 8.33
C SER A 157 -0.99 -1.19 7.58
N LYS A 158 -0.09 -0.51 8.31
CA LYS A 158 1.03 0.24 7.71
C LYS A 158 1.91 -0.67 6.86
N ARG A 159 2.10 -1.92 7.29
CA ARG A 159 2.87 -2.93 6.55
C ARG A 159 2.24 -3.23 5.20
N ASP A 160 0.93 -3.40 5.12
CA ASP A 160 0.23 -3.69 3.86
C ASP A 160 0.40 -2.54 2.87
N LEU A 161 0.25 -1.29 3.32
CA LEU A 161 0.46 -0.14 2.44
C LEU A 161 1.93 -0.03 2.02
N ALA A 162 2.89 -0.23 2.93
CA ALA A 162 4.31 -0.20 2.58
C ALA A 162 4.68 -1.27 1.53
N MET A 163 4.11 -2.48 1.64
CA MET A 163 4.31 -3.54 0.65
C MET A 163 3.68 -3.18 -0.71
N ALA A 164 2.47 -2.62 -0.71
CA ALA A 164 1.81 -2.17 -1.94
C ALA A 164 2.58 -1.01 -2.61
N MET A 165 3.08 -0.06 -1.81
CA MET A 165 3.96 1.02 -2.28
C MET A 165 5.21 0.46 -2.93
N SER A 166 5.89 -0.48 -2.28
CA SER A 166 7.11 -1.10 -2.81
C SER A 166 6.86 -1.84 -4.12
N ALA A 167 5.73 -2.55 -4.25
CA ALA A 167 5.32 -3.20 -5.49
C ALA A 167 5.11 -2.21 -6.65
N GLU A 168 4.74 -0.96 -6.34
CA GLU A 168 4.58 0.14 -7.28
C GLU A 168 5.86 0.98 -7.46
N GLY A 169 7.00 0.50 -6.98
CA GLY A 169 8.27 1.24 -7.08
C GLY A 169 8.29 2.51 -6.22
N LEU A 170 7.51 2.56 -5.14
CA LEU A 170 7.51 3.66 -4.17
C LEU A 170 8.15 3.26 -2.85
N SER A 171 8.84 4.21 -2.24
CA SER A 171 9.36 4.07 -0.88
C SER A 171 8.66 5.03 0.07
N ALA A 172 8.22 4.51 1.22
CA ALA A 172 7.58 5.31 2.25
C ALA A 172 8.55 6.36 2.81
N PHE A 173 8.17 7.63 2.73
CA PHE A 173 8.90 8.73 3.34
C PHE A 173 8.41 8.98 4.77
N GLY A 174 9.19 8.49 5.74
CA GLY A 174 8.84 8.53 7.15
C GLY A 174 7.76 7.49 7.52
N ASP A 175 7.24 7.60 8.75
CA ASP A 175 6.21 6.69 9.25
C ASP A 175 4.86 6.88 8.54
N ILE A 176 4.20 5.81 8.10
CA ILE A 176 2.91 5.93 7.40
C ILE A 176 1.86 6.58 8.32
N ILE A 177 1.19 7.62 7.81
CA ILE A 177 0.11 8.31 8.52
C ILE A 177 -1.11 7.42 8.48
N LYS A 178 -1.71 7.11 9.64
CA LYS A 178 -2.98 6.39 9.73
C LYS A 178 -3.99 7.23 10.50
N ILE A 179 -5.02 7.69 9.81
CA ILE A 179 -6.15 8.44 10.37
C ILE A 179 -7.32 7.47 10.53
N THR A 180 -7.86 7.36 11.74
CA THR A 180 -9.05 6.56 12.02
C THR A 180 -10.21 7.49 12.32
N LEU A 181 -11.17 7.56 11.41
CA LEU A 181 -12.35 8.40 11.53
C LEU A 181 -13.35 7.76 12.50
N LYS A 182 -13.93 8.58 13.36
CA LYS A 182 -14.88 8.14 14.38
C LYS A 182 -16.21 7.72 13.78
N SER A 183 -16.89 6.82 14.48
CA SER A 183 -18.24 6.39 14.15
C SER A 183 -19.25 7.51 14.43
N PRO A 184 -20.35 7.58 13.66
CA PRO A 184 -21.47 8.45 13.97
C PRO A 184 -21.97 8.25 15.41
N GLY A 185 -22.36 9.34 16.06
CA GLY A 185 -22.96 9.32 17.39
C GLY A 185 -24.42 8.86 17.37
N ALA A 186 -25.14 9.09 18.48
CA ALA A 186 -26.56 8.76 18.59
C ALA A 186 -27.44 9.51 17.57
N ASP A 187 -27.03 10.73 17.20
CA ASP A 187 -27.72 11.57 16.21
C ASP A 187 -27.42 11.18 14.75
N GLY A 188 -26.63 10.11 14.53
CA GLY A 188 -26.28 9.63 13.21
C GLY A 188 -25.30 10.55 12.47
N ARG A 189 -25.45 10.62 11.14
CA ARG A 189 -24.58 11.37 10.22
C ARG A 189 -25.12 12.78 9.96
N ASP A 190 -25.34 13.53 11.03
CA ASP A 190 -25.84 14.89 10.96
C ASP A 190 -24.77 15.89 10.48
N GLN A 191 -25.15 17.15 10.33
CA GLN A 191 -24.23 18.22 9.91
C GLN A 191 -23.03 18.35 10.87
N ARG A 192 -23.23 18.10 12.16
CA ARG A 192 -22.20 18.20 13.19
C ARG A 192 -21.17 17.07 13.05
N TYR A 193 -21.62 15.86 12.76
CA TYR A 193 -20.76 14.73 12.42
C TYR A 193 -19.88 15.05 11.22
N TRP A 194 -20.45 15.53 10.11
CA TRP A 194 -19.68 15.86 8.92
C TRP A 194 -18.69 17.00 9.13
N ALA A 195 -19.07 18.04 9.88
CA ALA A 195 -18.15 19.11 10.28
C ALA A 195 -16.95 18.57 11.09
N ASN A 196 -17.20 17.67 12.05
CA ASN A 196 -16.14 17.04 12.83
C ASN A 196 -15.21 16.17 11.97
N ILE A 197 -15.75 15.43 11.00
CA ILE A 197 -14.94 14.64 10.06
C ILE A 197 -14.06 15.55 9.21
N LYS A 198 -14.61 16.65 8.66
CA LYS A 198 -13.86 17.65 7.90
C LYS A 198 -12.70 18.21 8.73
N ASP A 199 -12.98 18.60 9.98
CA ASP A 199 -11.96 19.13 10.89
C ASP A 199 -10.89 18.10 11.27
N GLU A 200 -11.30 16.85 11.52
CA GLU A 200 -10.38 15.77 11.87
C GLU A 200 -9.44 15.44 10.71
N VAL A 201 -9.98 15.27 9.50
CA VAL A 201 -9.20 15.02 8.28
C VAL A 201 -8.24 16.18 8.04
N ARG A 202 -8.74 17.41 8.03
CA ARG A 202 -7.97 18.63 7.77
C ARG A 202 -6.84 18.81 8.78
N HIS A 203 -7.18 18.92 10.05
CA HIS A 203 -6.22 19.23 11.11
C HIS A 203 -5.18 18.12 11.32
N HIS A 204 -5.55 16.85 11.14
CA HIS A 204 -4.57 15.77 11.22
C HIS A 204 -3.69 15.71 9.99
N LEU A 205 -4.24 15.88 8.79
CA LEU A 205 -3.47 15.78 7.57
C LEU A 205 -2.49 16.95 7.42
N GLU A 206 -2.96 18.20 7.51
CA GLU A 206 -2.13 19.40 7.36
C GLU A 206 -0.93 19.39 8.32
N ARG A 207 -1.18 19.19 9.62
CA ARG A 207 -0.11 19.12 10.63
C ARG A 207 0.90 18.01 10.35
N GLN A 208 0.48 16.89 9.79
CA GLN A 208 1.38 15.77 9.49
C GLN A 208 2.17 16.01 8.19
N LEU A 209 1.56 16.66 7.20
CA LEU A 209 2.22 17.02 5.95
C LEU A 209 3.23 18.15 6.16
N GLU A 210 2.89 19.20 6.94
CA GLU A 210 3.80 20.30 7.28
C GLU A 210 5.08 19.79 7.97
N ARG A 211 4.95 18.83 8.90
CA ARG A 211 6.10 18.22 9.59
C ARG A 211 7.04 17.45 8.67
N ARG A 212 6.57 17.09 7.47
CA ARG A 212 7.27 16.22 6.51
C ARG A 212 7.62 16.94 5.21
N GLY A 213 7.25 18.21 5.07
CA GLY A 213 7.66 19.03 3.92
C GLY A 213 9.17 19.20 3.84
N GLY A 214 9.70 19.27 2.62
CA GLY A 214 11.12 19.53 2.39
C GLY A 214 11.52 21.00 2.66
N ARG A 215 12.81 21.25 2.88
CA ARG A 215 13.39 22.60 3.10
C ARG A 215 13.20 23.58 1.92
N TYR A 216 12.78 23.08 0.75
CA TYR A 216 12.63 23.85 -0.48
C TYR A 216 11.20 23.88 -1.03
N GLY A 217 10.19 23.39 -0.29
CA GLY A 217 8.79 23.42 -0.71
C GLY A 217 8.35 22.25 -1.61
N ASP A 218 9.28 21.41 -2.07
CA ASP A 218 8.94 20.15 -2.74
C ASP A 218 8.27 19.20 -1.74
N GLN A 219 6.97 18.99 -1.88
CA GLN A 219 6.25 17.98 -1.13
C GLN A 219 6.39 16.62 -1.83
N PRO A 220 6.80 15.55 -1.12
CA PRO A 220 6.77 14.19 -1.67
C PRO A 220 5.37 13.82 -2.17
N ALA A 221 5.29 12.88 -3.10
CA ALA A 221 4.00 12.34 -3.53
C ALA A 221 3.23 11.75 -2.33
N LEU A 222 1.91 11.64 -2.44
CA LEU A 222 1.05 11.01 -1.44
C LEU A 222 0.65 9.62 -1.92
N ALA A 223 1.01 8.58 -1.20
CA ALA A 223 0.50 7.22 -1.43
C ALA A 223 -0.74 7.02 -0.55
N VAL A 224 -1.93 7.06 -1.15
CA VAL A 224 -3.19 7.18 -0.40
C VAL A 224 -4.04 5.92 -0.55
N VAL A 225 -4.52 5.40 0.57
CA VAL A 225 -5.60 4.40 0.60
C VAL A 225 -6.70 4.83 1.56
N GLY A 226 -7.93 4.79 1.07
CA GLY A 226 -9.14 5.13 1.83
C GLY A 226 -10.04 3.92 2.03
N LEU A 227 -10.57 3.77 3.24
CA LEU A 227 -11.65 2.84 3.57
C LEU A 227 -12.61 3.50 4.56
N ALA A 228 -13.41 4.42 4.05
CA ALA A 228 -14.37 5.21 4.80
C ALA A 228 -15.69 5.35 4.03
N ASP A 229 -16.68 5.99 4.66
CA ASP A 229 -17.92 6.37 3.98
C ASP A 229 -17.63 7.36 2.84
N ILE A 230 -18.43 7.31 1.77
CA ILE A 230 -18.22 8.08 0.54
C ILE A 230 -18.01 9.58 0.82
N PRO A 231 -18.85 10.25 1.64
CA PRO A 231 -18.67 11.69 1.89
C PRO A 231 -17.35 12.02 2.59
N ALA A 232 -16.90 11.16 3.52
CA ALA A 232 -15.61 11.34 4.19
C ALA A 232 -14.42 11.19 3.23
N LEU A 233 -14.51 10.29 2.25
CA LEU A 233 -13.49 10.13 1.22
C LEU A 233 -13.45 11.31 0.24
N ILE A 234 -14.61 11.89 -0.08
CA ILE A 234 -14.69 13.13 -0.85
C ILE A 234 -14.04 14.28 -0.07
N MET A 235 -14.34 14.43 1.22
CA MET A 235 -13.67 15.43 2.08
C MET A 235 -12.15 15.23 2.15
N LEU A 236 -11.69 13.98 2.22
CA LEU A 236 -10.27 13.65 2.14
C LEU A 236 -9.65 14.12 0.82
N GLY A 237 -10.29 13.79 -0.30
CA GLY A 237 -9.89 14.28 -1.61
C GLY A 237 -9.79 15.79 -1.65
N GLN A 238 -10.82 16.48 -1.17
CA GLN A 238 -10.89 17.94 -1.10
C GLN A 238 -9.78 18.52 -0.22
N THR A 239 -9.40 17.85 0.87
CA THR A 239 -8.32 18.32 1.75
C THR A 239 -6.95 18.14 1.08
N ILE A 240 -6.73 17.04 0.37
CA ILE A 240 -5.45 16.77 -0.32
C ILE A 240 -5.27 17.69 -1.53
N GLY A 241 -6.35 17.89 -2.28
CA GLY A 241 -6.43 18.66 -3.51
C GLY A 241 -5.66 18.10 -4.70
N ASP A 242 -5.87 18.72 -5.87
CA ASP A 242 -5.33 18.20 -7.14
C ASP A 242 -3.84 18.54 -7.34
N ARG A 243 -3.31 19.54 -6.62
CA ARG A 243 -1.92 20.02 -6.75
C ARG A 243 -0.87 19.05 -6.21
N SER A 244 -1.24 18.24 -5.23
CA SER A 244 -0.36 17.23 -4.66
C SER A 244 -0.24 16.06 -5.64
N ASN A 245 0.97 15.58 -5.93
CA ASN A 245 1.12 14.34 -6.70
C ASN A 245 0.59 13.16 -5.86
N ARG A 246 -0.42 12.43 -6.35
CA ARG A 246 -1.09 11.36 -5.60
C ARG A 246 -0.93 10.02 -6.33
N VAL A 247 -0.66 8.99 -5.56
CA VAL A 247 -0.70 7.60 -5.98
C VAL A 247 -1.77 6.90 -5.18
N MET A 248 -2.89 6.61 -5.84
CA MET A 248 -4.03 5.95 -5.22
C MET A 248 -3.85 4.44 -5.17
N PHE A 249 -4.15 3.88 -4.01
CA PHE A 249 -4.30 2.45 -3.78
C PHE A 249 -5.75 2.13 -3.45
N SER A 250 -6.17 0.90 -3.73
CA SER A 250 -7.53 0.44 -3.45
C SER A 250 -7.50 -0.90 -2.72
N LYS A 251 -8.35 -1.05 -1.72
CA LYS A 251 -8.50 -2.32 -0.99
C LYS A 251 -9.51 -3.22 -1.70
N SER A 252 -9.00 -4.30 -2.28
CA SER A 252 -9.77 -5.45 -2.74
C SER A 252 -10.08 -6.41 -1.58
N ARG A 253 -11.23 -7.08 -1.64
CA ARG A 253 -11.62 -8.11 -0.67
C ARG A 253 -10.74 -9.36 -0.80
N ASP A 254 -10.41 -9.74 -2.03
CA ASP A 254 -9.70 -10.98 -2.33
C ASP A 254 -8.17 -10.77 -2.38
N TYR A 255 -7.74 -9.58 -2.78
CA TYR A 255 -6.32 -9.28 -3.05
C TYR A 255 -5.67 -8.33 -2.04
N GLY A 256 -6.42 -7.79 -1.08
CA GLY A 256 -5.93 -6.77 -0.16
C GLY A 256 -5.58 -5.49 -0.93
N LEU A 257 -4.38 -4.96 -0.74
CA LEU A 257 -3.89 -3.79 -1.50
C LEU A 257 -3.16 -4.16 -2.80
N ARG A 258 -3.06 -5.44 -3.14
CA ARG A 258 -2.49 -5.87 -4.42
C ARG A 258 -3.50 -5.65 -5.53
N TRP A 259 -3.01 -5.23 -6.69
CA TRP A 259 -3.82 -5.11 -7.89
C TRP A 259 -4.31 -6.48 -8.36
N PRO A 260 -5.63 -6.67 -8.57
CA PRO A 260 -6.17 -7.90 -9.12
C PRO A 260 -5.57 -8.28 -10.48
N ASP A 261 -5.35 -7.28 -11.34
CA ASP A 261 -4.73 -7.47 -12.66
C ASP A 261 -3.91 -6.22 -13.03
N PRO A 262 -2.59 -6.22 -12.78
CA PRO A 262 -1.69 -5.13 -13.14
C PRO A 262 -1.63 -4.81 -14.64
N SER A 263 -2.02 -5.76 -15.50
CA SER A 263 -1.93 -5.65 -16.96
C SER A 263 -3.26 -5.30 -17.64
N ALA A 264 -4.38 -5.33 -16.90
CA ALA A 264 -5.69 -5.03 -17.43
C ALA A 264 -5.76 -3.63 -18.06
N ALA A 265 -6.43 -3.53 -19.21
CA ALA A 265 -6.79 -2.23 -19.77
C ALA A 265 -7.78 -1.50 -18.83
N PRO A 266 -7.72 -0.16 -18.73
CA PRO A 266 -8.73 0.61 -18.03
C PRO A 266 -10.12 0.37 -18.63
N PRO A 267 -11.19 0.43 -17.82
CA PRO A 267 -12.56 0.32 -18.34
C PRO A 267 -12.92 1.53 -19.20
N GLU A 268 -13.86 1.34 -20.11
CA GLU A 268 -14.45 2.44 -20.88
C GLU A 268 -15.49 3.17 -20.01
N TYR A 269 -15.17 4.42 -19.68
CA TYR A 269 -16.08 5.30 -18.93
C TYR A 269 -17.02 6.01 -19.89
N GLN A 270 -18.32 5.87 -19.63
CA GLN A 270 -19.39 6.47 -20.43
C GLN A 270 -19.85 7.78 -19.77
N LEU A 271 -19.84 8.85 -20.55
CA LEU A 271 -20.23 10.19 -20.14
C LEU A 271 -21.56 10.57 -20.80
N HIS A 272 -22.51 11.05 -20.01
CA HIS A 272 -23.73 11.67 -20.49
C HIS A 272 -23.81 13.10 -19.93
N ILE A 273 -23.82 14.09 -20.82
CA ILE A 273 -23.99 15.50 -20.49
C ILE A 273 -25.41 15.89 -20.94
N PRO A 274 -26.24 16.46 -20.05
CA PRO A 274 -27.59 16.88 -20.41
C PRO A 274 -27.54 18.15 -21.26
N ASP A 275 -28.61 18.38 -22.03
CA ASP A 275 -28.77 19.64 -22.79
C ASP A 275 -28.79 20.86 -21.86
N ASP A 276 -28.43 22.02 -22.40
CA ASP A 276 -28.48 23.30 -21.68
C ASP A 276 -29.90 23.62 -21.20
N GLY A 277 -30.02 24.15 -19.98
CA GLY A 277 -31.30 24.47 -19.36
C GLY A 277 -31.13 25.21 -18.05
N ALA A 278 -32.23 25.83 -17.58
CA ALA A 278 -32.25 26.60 -16.34
C ALA A 278 -32.52 25.74 -15.09
N GLU A 279 -32.91 24.48 -15.30
CA GLU A 279 -33.18 23.53 -14.23
C GLU A 279 -31.88 23.10 -13.52
N PRO A 280 -31.97 22.72 -12.22
CA PRO A 280 -30.82 22.29 -11.43
C PRO A 280 -30.03 21.16 -12.10
N VAL A 281 -28.72 21.13 -11.89
CA VAL A 281 -27.85 20.08 -12.43
C VAL A 281 -27.57 19.04 -11.35
N ALA A 282 -27.80 17.76 -11.67
CA ALA A 282 -27.39 16.64 -10.85
C ALA A 282 -26.27 15.85 -11.55
N LEU A 283 -25.14 15.68 -10.85
CA LEU A 283 -24.04 14.80 -11.28
C LEU A 283 -24.21 13.43 -10.61
N VAL A 284 -24.41 12.38 -11.42
CA VAL A 284 -24.57 11.00 -10.97
C VAL A 284 -23.36 10.18 -11.38
N VAL A 285 -22.60 9.69 -10.39
CA VAL A 285 -21.47 8.77 -10.61
C VAL A 285 -21.90 7.35 -10.23
N SER A 286 -22.18 6.52 -11.24
CA SER A 286 -22.66 5.14 -11.07
C SER A 286 -21.62 4.13 -11.54
N ILE A 287 -20.67 3.80 -10.66
CA ILE A 287 -19.54 2.91 -10.98
C ILE A 287 -19.62 1.59 -10.23
N SER A 288 -19.83 1.62 -8.91
CA SER A 288 -19.92 0.40 -8.10
C SER A 288 -21.33 -0.18 -8.06
N ALA A 289 -22.34 0.66 -8.31
CA ALA A 289 -23.74 0.30 -8.43
C ALA A 289 -24.49 1.35 -9.27
N LYS A 290 -25.63 0.96 -9.86
CA LYS A 290 -26.51 1.87 -10.58
C LYS A 290 -27.32 2.73 -9.60
N ILE A 291 -27.32 4.04 -9.80
CA ILE A 291 -28.21 4.97 -9.08
C ILE A 291 -29.45 5.24 -9.96
N PRO A 292 -30.67 4.91 -9.50
CA PRO A 292 -31.89 5.20 -10.26
C PRO A 292 -32.17 6.70 -10.33
N GLU A 293 -32.53 7.22 -11.51
CA GLU A 293 -32.92 8.63 -11.69
C GLU A 293 -34.08 9.05 -10.78
N ARG A 294 -35.04 8.15 -10.53
CA ARG A 294 -36.16 8.42 -9.61
C ARG A 294 -35.68 8.82 -8.21
N ASP A 295 -34.58 8.24 -7.72
CA ASP A 295 -34.06 8.50 -6.38
C ASP A 295 -33.40 9.88 -6.33
N VAL A 296 -32.79 10.30 -7.45
CA VAL A 296 -32.20 11.65 -7.64
C VAL A 296 -33.31 12.70 -7.70
N LEU A 297 -34.33 12.47 -8.54
CA LEU A 297 -35.43 13.41 -8.77
C LEU A 297 -36.35 13.57 -7.56
N LEU A 298 -36.38 12.60 -6.64
CA LEU A 298 -37.05 12.75 -5.34
C LEU A 298 -36.40 13.81 -4.44
N VAL A 299 -35.09 14.04 -4.60
CA VAL A 299 -34.31 15.00 -3.81
C VAL A 299 -34.16 16.33 -4.56
N VAL A 300 -33.93 16.28 -5.87
CA VAL A 300 -33.78 17.46 -6.73
C VAL A 300 -34.78 17.35 -7.89
N PRO A 301 -36.02 17.84 -7.70
CA PRO A 301 -37.05 17.77 -8.73
C PRO A 301 -36.65 18.49 -10.02
N ASN A 302 -36.99 17.90 -11.16
CA ASN A 302 -36.71 18.41 -12.51
C ASN A 302 -35.21 18.57 -12.85
N ALA A 303 -34.31 17.94 -12.09
CA ALA A 303 -32.88 18.06 -12.35
C ALA A 303 -32.49 17.54 -13.74
N ARG A 304 -31.58 18.25 -14.40
CA ARG A 304 -30.84 17.78 -15.56
C ARG A 304 -29.74 16.84 -15.08
N ILE A 305 -29.83 15.57 -15.45
CA ILE A 305 -28.97 14.52 -14.92
C ILE A 305 -27.78 14.30 -15.84
N ALA A 306 -26.60 14.69 -15.39
CA ALA A 306 -25.32 14.31 -15.96
C ALA A 306 -24.85 12.99 -15.34
N THR A 307 -24.33 12.07 -16.14
CA THR A 307 -23.93 10.74 -15.65
C THR A 307 -22.51 10.38 -16.08
N LEU A 308 -21.73 9.87 -15.12
CA LEU A 308 -20.48 9.13 -15.36
C LEU A 308 -20.71 7.69 -14.91
N THR A 309 -20.60 6.75 -15.84
CA THR A 309 -20.87 5.33 -15.59
C THR A 309 -19.96 4.42 -16.41
N ILE A 310 -20.17 3.12 -16.29
CA ILE A 310 -19.59 2.06 -17.12
C ILE A 310 -20.74 1.15 -17.56
N GLU A 311 -20.51 0.31 -18.58
CA GLU A 311 -21.55 -0.61 -19.09
C GLU A 311 -22.23 -1.42 -17.98
N ASP A 312 -21.43 -2.05 -17.11
CA ASP A 312 -21.92 -2.85 -15.98
C ASP A 312 -21.31 -2.38 -14.63
N PRO A 313 -22.00 -1.50 -13.88
CA PRO A 313 -21.55 -1.02 -12.58
C PRO A 313 -21.27 -2.15 -11.58
N ARG A 314 -20.03 -2.21 -11.06
CA ARG A 314 -19.56 -3.26 -10.14
C ARG A 314 -18.32 -2.83 -9.36
N TYR A 315 -18.11 -3.41 -8.18
CA TYR A 315 -16.96 -3.09 -7.31
C TYR A 315 -15.60 -3.54 -7.87
N SER A 316 -15.56 -4.64 -8.63
CA SER A 316 -14.33 -5.25 -9.14
C SER A 316 -13.66 -4.48 -10.28
N ILE A 317 -14.14 -3.27 -10.59
CA ILE A 317 -13.62 -2.46 -11.70
C ILE A 317 -12.21 -1.91 -11.45
N VAL A 318 -11.79 -1.77 -10.19
CA VAL A 318 -10.46 -1.25 -9.83
C VAL A 318 -9.44 -2.40 -9.88
N SER A 319 -9.01 -2.72 -11.10
CA SER A 319 -8.03 -3.79 -11.37
C SER A 319 -6.58 -3.34 -11.19
N ASN A 320 -6.29 -2.06 -11.45
CA ASN A 320 -4.97 -1.43 -11.34
C ASN A 320 -5.09 0.10 -11.25
N ARG A 321 -3.96 0.80 -11.23
CA ARG A 321 -3.89 2.27 -11.22
C ARG A 321 -4.48 2.92 -12.47
N GLY A 322 -4.31 2.30 -13.64
CA GLY A 322 -4.84 2.79 -14.91
C GLY A 322 -6.35 2.97 -14.88
N ALA A 323 -7.07 2.08 -14.18
CA ALA A 323 -8.51 2.23 -13.97
C ALA A 323 -8.87 3.52 -13.20
N ILE A 324 -8.10 3.89 -12.18
CA ILE A 324 -8.30 5.12 -11.38
C ILE A 324 -7.92 6.36 -12.21
N SER A 325 -6.81 6.31 -12.94
CA SER A 325 -6.37 7.42 -13.79
C SER A 325 -7.39 7.73 -14.90
N ALA A 326 -7.87 6.71 -15.61
CA ALA A 326 -8.89 6.90 -16.65
C ALA A 326 -10.22 7.43 -16.08
N PHE A 327 -10.58 7.04 -14.84
CA PHE A 327 -11.75 7.61 -14.15
C PHE A 327 -11.56 9.12 -13.90
N ARG A 328 -10.39 9.52 -13.40
CA ARG A 328 -10.06 10.92 -13.13
C ARG A 328 -10.16 11.75 -14.40
N ASP A 329 -9.60 11.26 -15.51
CA ASP A 329 -9.61 11.96 -16.80
C ASP A 329 -11.05 12.15 -17.32
N ALA A 330 -11.87 11.10 -17.27
CA ALA A 330 -13.27 11.15 -17.67
C ALA A 330 -14.10 12.10 -16.78
N LEU A 331 -13.86 12.06 -15.46
CA LEU A 331 -14.53 12.91 -14.49
C LEU A 331 -14.16 14.40 -14.70
N GLN A 332 -12.89 14.70 -14.97
CA GLN A 332 -12.43 16.05 -15.22
C GLN A 332 -13.12 16.69 -16.43
N ILE A 333 -13.29 15.92 -17.52
CA ILE A 333 -14.03 16.37 -18.70
C ILE A 333 -15.47 16.70 -18.32
N LEU A 334 -16.16 15.79 -17.64
CA LEU A 334 -17.55 15.98 -17.24
C LEU A 334 -17.73 17.20 -16.34
N MET A 335 -16.92 17.31 -15.28
CA MET A 335 -16.98 18.45 -14.36
C MET A 335 -16.75 19.77 -15.10
N SER A 336 -15.75 19.84 -16.00
CA SER A 336 -15.47 21.07 -16.77
C SER A 336 -16.67 21.52 -17.61
N HIS A 337 -17.45 20.59 -18.17
CA HIS A 337 -18.66 20.93 -18.91
C HIS A 337 -19.78 21.43 -17.98
N LEU A 338 -20.00 20.75 -16.85
CA LEU A 338 -21.09 21.09 -15.94
C LEU A 338 -20.85 22.45 -15.25
N GLU A 339 -19.63 22.70 -14.78
CA GLU A 339 -19.24 23.95 -14.13
C GLU A 339 -19.33 25.16 -15.06
N ALA A 340 -19.19 24.95 -16.38
CA ALA A 340 -19.38 25.99 -17.39
C ALA A 340 -20.87 26.23 -17.72
N SER A 341 -21.74 25.22 -17.51
CA SER A 341 -23.14 25.25 -17.91
C SER A 341 -24.07 25.96 -16.91
N SER A 342 -23.63 26.13 -15.67
CA SER A 342 -24.44 26.69 -14.58
C SER A 342 -23.55 27.42 -13.58
N PRO A 343 -23.99 28.53 -12.96
CA PRO A 343 -23.37 29.10 -11.77
C PRO A 343 -23.94 28.51 -10.45
N GLU A 344 -25.10 27.85 -10.52
CA GLU A 344 -25.79 27.24 -9.37
C GLU A 344 -25.14 25.92 -8.95
N PRO A 345 -25.22 25.53 -7.65
CA PRO A 345 -24.59 24.32 -7.14
C PRO A 345 -24.94 23.04 -7.92
N ILE A 346 -23.92 22.22 -8.18
CA ILE A 346 -24.10 20.89 -8.76
C ILE A 346 -24.43 19.89 -7.65
N HIS A 347 -25.55 19.18 -7.80
CA HIS A 347 -26.00 18.17 -6.83
C HIS A 347 -25.35 16.82 -7.13
N LEU A 348 -24.45 16.35 -6.26
CA LEU A 348 -23.66 15.12 -6.46
C LEU A 348 -24.31 13.91 -5.80
N PHE A 349 -24.51 12.85 -6.59
CA PHE A 349 -24.93 11.53 -6.16
C PHE A 349 -23.92 10.49 -6.64
N ILE A 350 -23.38 9.68 -5.73
CA ILE A 350 -22.25 8.79 -6.08
C ILE A 350 -22.37 7.40 -5.46
N ALA A 351 -22.09 6.40 -6.29
CA ALA A 351 -21.85 5.03 -5.93
C ALA A 351 -20.57 4.59 -6.66
N ALA A 352 -19.42 4.71 -5.98
CA ALA A 352 -18.12 4.39 -6.54
C ALA A 352 -17.19 3.71 -5.53
N PRO A 353 -16.12 3.03 -5.99
CA PRO A 353 -15.04 2.55 -5.13
C PRO A 353 -14.33 3.70 -4.40
N ALA A 354 -13.74 3.40 -3.24
CA ALA A 354 -13.16 4.40 -2.34
C ALA A 354 -12.13 5.34 -3.01
N ALA A 355 -11.24 4.78 -3.84
CA ALA A 355 -10.23 5.57 -4.54
C ALA A 355 -10.84 6.63 -5.47
N PHE A 356 -11.99 6.32 -6.09
CA PHE A 356 -12.66 7.22 -7.03
C PHE A 356 -13.33 8.38 -6.28
N CYS A 357 -13.87 8.13 -5.08
CA CYS A 357 -14.40 9.18 -4.21
C CYS A 357 -13.32 10.18 -3.79
N VAL A 358 -12.10 9.71 -3.51
CA VAL A 358 -10.97 10.58 -3.17
C VAL A 358 -10.53 11.41 -4.38
N GLU A 359 -10.41 10.81 -5.57
CA GLU A 359 -10.07 11.57 -6.79
C GLU A 359 -11.13 12.62 -7.14
N LEU A 360 -12.42 12.27 -6.98
CA LEU A 360 -13.51 13.22 -7.19
C LEU A 360 -13.40 14.43 -6.25
N GLY A 361 -13.17 14.19 -4.95
CA GLY A 361 -12.96 15.27 -4.01
C GLY A 361 -11.73 16.12 -4.34
N ALA A 362 -10.65 15.50 -4.82
CA ALA A 362 -9.42 16.21 -5.19
C ALA A 362 -9.64 17.17 -6.36
N LEU A 363 -10.43 16.80 -7.37
CA LEU A 363 -10.76 17.67 -8.50
C LEU A 363 -11.61 18.89 -8.09
N MET A 364 -12.39 18.78 -7.02
CA MET A 364 -13.22 19.88 -6.47
C MET A 364 -12.40 20.99 -5.78
N THR A 365 -11.06 20.90 -5.79
CA THR A 365 -10.15 21.90 -5.20
C THR A 365 -9.51 22.83 -6.21
N THR A 366 -9.72 22.60 -7.52
CA THR A 366 -9.11 23.39 -8.58
C THR A 366 -9.53 24.87 -8.48
N GLU A 367 -8.73 25.80 -9.04
CA GLU A 367 -8.99 27.26 -8.92
C GLU A 367 -10.36 27.71 -9.47
N HIS A 368 -11.05 26.84 -10.20
CA HIS A 368 -12.40 27.03 -10.71
C HIS A 368 -13.41 26.47 -9.71
N GLN A 369 -13.52 27.10 -8.53
CA GLN A 369 -14.34 26.57 -7.46
C GLN A 369 -15.83 26.77 -7.76
N HIS A 370 -16.47 25.70 -8.24
CA HIS A 370 -17.91 25.60 -8.38
C HIS A 370 -18.53 24.97 -7.13
N PRO A 371 -19.70 25.42 -6.63
CA PRO A 371 -20.31 24.82 -5.46
C PRO A 371 -20.89 23.42 -5.75
N TYR A 372 -20.71 22.49 -4.82
CA TYR A 372 -21.25 21.13 -4.91
C TYR A 372 -22.05 20.77 -3.67
N VAL A 373 -23.24 20.19 -3.84
CA VAL A 373 -24.02 19.62 -2.73
C VAL A 373 -23.88 18.11 -2.76
N VAL A 374 -23.25 17.52 -1.75
CA VAL A 374 -22.95 16.09 -1.69
C VAL A 374 -24.06 15.35 -0.96
N TYR A 375 -24.64 14.34 -1.61
CA TYR A 375 -25.67 13.48 -1.02
C TYR A 375 -25.12 12.08 -0.70
N ASP A 376 -25.54 11.53 0.44
CA ASP A 376 -25.25 10.14 0.83
C ASP A 376 -26.55 9.37 1.10
N ARG A 377 -26.50 8.04 0.98
CA ARG A 377 -27.65 7.20 1.34
C ARG A 377 -27.69 6.97 2.85
N GLU A 378 -28.77 7.41 3.48
CA GLU A 378 -28.98 7.23 4.91
C GLU A 378 -29.78 5.96 5.19
N LYS A 379 -29.16 4.98 5.86
CA LYS A 379 -29.79 3.68 6.17
C LYS A 379 -31.02 3.84 7.05
N THR A 380 -31.02 4.83 7.92
CA THR A 380 -32.13 5.12 8.84
C THR A 380 -33.33 5.77 8.14
N GLN A 381 -33.19 6.22 6.89
CA GLN A 381 -34.26 6.83 6.09
C GLN A 381 -34.60 6.00 4.85
N ASP A 382 -34.79 4.68 5.03
CA ASP A 382 -35.09 3.73 3.95
C ASP A 382 -34.09 3.76 2.77
N GLY A 383 -32.85 4.18 3.04
CA GLY A 383 -31.80 4.31 2.03
C GLY A 383 -31.98 5.50 1.07
N ARG A 384 -32.80 6.49 1.41
CA ARG A 384 -32.92 7.74 0.64
C ARG A 384 -31.63 8.55 0.69
N PHE A 385 -31.43 9.35 -0.36
CA PHE A 385 -30.36 10.34 -0.38
C PHE A 385 -30.72 11.51 0.54
N VAL A 386 -29.76 11.89 1.38
CA VAL A 386 -29.84 13.07 2.25
C VAL A 386 -28.59 13.91 2.01
N GLU A 387 -28.72 15.22 2.18
CA GLU A 387 -27.56 16.11 2.10
C GLU A 387 -26.57 15.76 3.22
N ALA A 388 -25.33 15.47 2.84
CA ALA A 388 -24.24 15.25 3.76
C ALA A 388 -23.55 16.58 4.08
N PHE A 389 -23.08 17.27 3.04
CA PHE A 389 -22.45 18.59 3.17
C PHE A 389 -22.43 19.32 1.83
N THR A 390 -22.24 20.63 1.89
CA THR A 390 -22.00 21.49 0.72
C THR A 390 -20.53 21.90 0.68
N ILE A 391 -19.91 21.81 -0.49
CA ILE A 391 -18.57 22.34 -0.80
C ILE A 391 -18.77 23.71 -1.42
N THR A 392 -18.20 24.75 -0.83
CA THR A 392 -18.29 26.13 -1.34
C THR A 392 -16.95 26.69 -1.77
N PRO A 393 -16.92 27.70 -2.66
CA PRO A 393 -15.71 28.46 -2.95
C PRO A 393 -15.12 29.06 -1.67
N GLY A 394 -13.80 28.95 -1.49
CA GLY A 394 -13.07 29.44 -0.32
C GLY A 394 -12.86 28.42 0.80
N ASP A 395 -13.39 27.20 0.69
CA ASP A 395 -13.17 26.12 1.66
C ASP A 395 -11.75 25.50 1.62
N ARG A 396 -10.76 26.22 1.08
CA ARG A 396 -9.37 25.77 1.06
C ARG A 396 -8.74 25.82 2.45
N ALA A 397 -7.83 24.86 2.65
CA ALA A 397 -6.74 24.92 3.61
C ALA A 397 -5.99 26.25 3.54
#